data_AF-V6M600-F1
#
_entry.id   AF-V6M600-F1
#
_cell.length_a   1.000
_cell.length_b   1.000
_cell.length_c   1.000
_cell.angle_alpha   90.00
_cell.angle_beta   90.00
_cell.angle_gamma   90.00
#
_symmetry.space_group_name_H-M   'P 1'
#
loop_
_entity.id
_entity.type
_entity.pdbx_description
1 polymer ?
#
loop_
_entity_poly.entity_id
_entity_poly.type
_entity_poly.pdbx_seq_one_letter_code
_entity_poly.pdbx_strand_id
1 'polypeptide(L)'
;MKLSRLHKMMAGVLILLTGIGLLLDSFGIIQFGLFDLWPLALIYFGVRLWSDNKKISGGILASLGIVIALEMWLGIGIEDLFKIGVPLLFIYFGYRLIRGKSVRTIKKKESPPLDDDFFASEETASPRQESAPMEEKRYRWRGRRYTGPAPEYAQAQTGGILLPMESRSSLIGDFHLTSGRFELNHLHVWHGIGDVVIDLSRAVLMHEEAILSVDGWIGDVTIYVPIDLAVSVSAEVSVGDLEVFGHRQGGISRCIVLRSDHYDTAANKVHLRISLLVGDIKVKYI
;
A
#
# COMPACT_ATOMS: atom_id res chain seq x y z
N MET A 1 36.65 28.40 22.50
CA MET A 1 36.26 29.57 23.34
C MET A 1 34.87 30.15 23.03
N LYS A 2 33.93 29.42 22.39
CA LYS A 2 32.60 29.97 22.01
C LYS A 2 31.43 29.54 22.91
N LEU A 3 31.54 28.43 23.66
CA LEU A 3 30.44 27.95 24.51
C LEU A 3 30.14 28.88 25.71
N SER A 4 31.15 29.51 26.34
CA SER A 4 30.94 30.30 27.55
C SER A 4 30.16 31.60 27.33
N ARG A 5 30.26 32.20 26.15
CA ARG A 5 29.47 33.40 25.80
C ARG A 5 28.02 33.04 25.54
N LEU A 6 27.77 31.89 24.89
CA LEU A 6 26.43 31.40 24.63
C LEU A 6 25.65 31.15 25.93
N HIS A 7 26.26 30.48 26.92
CA HIS A 7 25.61 30.22 28.20
C HIS A 7 25.29 31.52 28.97
N LYS A 8 26.17 32.53 28.91
CA LYS A 8 25.92 33.84 29.51
C LYS A 8 24.81 34.61 28.80
N MET A 9 24.77 34.57 27.46
CA MET A 9 23.69 35.17 26.69
C MET A 9 22.35 34.46 26.93
N MET A 10 22.33 33.12 26.99
CA MET A 10 21.11 32.36 27.29
C MET A 10 20.60 32.61 28.71
N ALA A 11 21.49 32.68 29.70
CA ALA A 11 21.11 33.05 31.06
C ALA A 11 20.53 34.48 31.12
N GLY A 12 21.15 35.42 30.41
CA GLY A 12 20.63 36.79 30.30
C GLY A 12 19.26 36.86 29.60
N VAL A 13 19.08 36.12 28.51
CA VAL A 13 17.78 36.04 27.79
C VAL A 13 16.71 35.38 28.67
N LEU A 14 17.05 34.34 29.43
CA LEU A 14 16.12 33.73 30.39
C LEU A 14 15.68 34.73 31.46
N ILE A 15 16.63 35.44 32.08
CA ILE A 15 16.32 36.47 33.10
C ILE A 15 15.46 37.60 32.49
N LEU A 16 15.78 38.04 31.27
CA LEU A 16 15.02 39.07 30.57
C LEU A 16 13.59 38.61 30.25
N LEU A 17 13.41 37.40 29.72
CA LEU A 17 12.09 36.84 29.41
C LEU A 17 11.25 36.62 30.68
N THR A 18 11.85 36.12 31.76
CA THR A 18 11.19 35.98 33.06
C THR A 18 10.78 37.35 33.61
N GLY A 19 11.63 38.37 33.49
CA GLY A 19 11.32 39.74 33.91
C GLY A 19 10.19 40.38 33.11
N ILE A 20 10.18 40.18 31.78
CA ILE A 20 9.09 40.65 30.91
C ILE A 20 7.78 39.94 31.25
N GLY A 21 7.80 38.64 31.53
CA GLY A 21 6.63 37.86 31.95
C GLY A 21 6.03 38.38 33.25
N LEU A 22 6.85 38.62 34.27
CA LEU A 22 6.41 39.18 35.56
C LEU A 22 5.88 40.63 35.43
N LEU A 23 6.43 41.41 34.49
CA LEU A 23 5.99 42.77 34.23
C LEU A 23 4.64 42.79 33.48
N LEU A 24 4.41 41.86 32.56
CA LEU A 24 3.11 41.67 31.90
C LEU A 24 2.03 41.18 32.87
N ASP A 25 2.40 40.36 33.87
CA ASP A 25 1.53 39.97 34.98
C ASP A 25 1.11 41.15 35.85
N SER A 26 2.05 42.03 36.19
CA SER A 26 1.75 43.25 36.93
C SER A 26 0.78 44.19 36.20
N PHE A 27 0.66 44.10 34.87
CA PHE A 27 -0.30 44.87 34.08
C PHE A 27 -1.67 44.18 33.92
N GLY A 28 -1.84 42.97 34.47
CA GLY A 28 -3.09 42.21 34.37
C GLY A 28 -3.42 41.76 32.95
N ILE A 29 -2.44 41.77 32.03
CA ILE A 29 -2.62 41.36 30.64
C ILE A 29 -2.57 39.83 30.54
N ILE A 30 -1.74 39.18 31.37
CA ILE A 30 -1.53 37.72 31.40
C ILE A 30 -1.36 37.31 32.88
N GLN A 31 -1.98 36.22 33.34
CA GLN A 31 -1.66 35.65 34.66
C GLN A 31 -0.39 34.81 34.51
N PHE A 32 0.76 35.31 34.97
CA PHE A 32 2.06 34.65 34.81
C PHE A 32 2.76 34.48 36.16
N GLY A 33 2.76 33.25 36.67
CA GLY A 33 3.52 32.84 37.83
C GLY A 33 4.93 32.37 37.47
N LEU A 34 5.88 32.52 38.40
CA LEU A 34 7.23 31.95 38.25
C LEU A 34 7.21 30.44 37.98
N PHE A 35 6.18 29.75 38.49
CA PHE A 35 6.00 28.31 38.28
C PHE A 35 5.63 27.99 36.82
N ASP A 36 5.02 28.89 36.06
CA ASP A 36 4.59 28.69 34.66
C ASP A 36 5.75 28.55 33.66
N LEU A 37 7.00 28.60 34.13
CA LEU A 37 8.19 28.37 33.32
C LEU A 37 8.64 26.90 33.31
N TRP A 38 8.04 26.04 34.13
CA TRP A 38 8.40 24.62 34.20
C TRP A 38 8.30 23.85 32.86
N PRO A 39 7.34 24.13 31.95
CA PRO A 39 7.30 23.43 30.66
C PRO A 39 8.47 23.85 29.78
N LEU A 40 8.90 25.10 29.85
CA LEU A 40 10.07 25.60 29.15
C LEU A 40 11.36 24.91 29.64
N ALA A 41 11.45 24.63 30.94
CA ALA A 41 12.54 23.83 31.51
C ALA A 41 12.51 22.39 30.97
N LEU A 42 11.35 21.74 30.87
CA LEU A 42 11.22 20.42 30.26
C LEU A 42 11.66 20.41 28.79
N ILE A 43 11.29 21.41 28.01
CA ILE A 43 11.74 21.57 26.61
C ILE A 43 13.27 21.70 26.57
N TYR A 44 13.84 22.57 27.39
CA TYR A 44 15.28 22.77 27.46
C TYR A 44 16.03 21.48 27.83
N PHE A 45 15.59 20.77 28.87
CA PHE A 45 16.19 19.50 29.27
C PHE A 45 15.98 18.42 28.22
N GLY A 46 14.82 18.35 27.57
CA GLY A 46 14.52 17.40 26.50
C GLY A 46 15.42 17.62 25.28
N VAL A 47 15.55 18.86 24.80
CA VAL A 47 16.44 19.23 23.69
C VAL A 47 17.90 19.01 24.07
N ARG A 48 18.29 19.28 25.32
CA ARG A 48 19.65 19.01 25.78
C ARG A 48 19.95 17.50 25.81
N LEU A 49 19.01 16.68 26.28
CA LEU A 49 19.15 15.22 26.30
C LEU A 49 19.18 14.60 24.90
N TRP A 50 18.50 15.24 23.93
CA TRP A 50 18.56 14.85 22.52
C TRP A 50 19.99 14.86 21.99
N SER A 51 20.80 15.83 22.43
CA SER A 51 22.21 15.97 22.04
C SER A 51 23.12 14.89 22.66
N ASP A 52 22.73 14.27 23.77
CA ASP A 52 23.55 13.33 24.54
C ASP A 52 23.29 11.86 24.16
N ASN A 53 23.07 11.60 22.86
CA ASN A 53 22.84 10.27 22.27
C ASN A 53 21.53 9.56 22.72
N LYS A 54 20.70 10.20 23.56
CA LYS A 54 19.39 9.72 24.01
C LYS A 54 18.24 10.41 23.25
N LYS A 55 18.29 10.31 21.91
CA LYS A 55 17.36 11.02 21.01
C LYS A 55 15.89 10.74 21.28
N ILE A 56 15.55 9.49 21.60
CA ILE A 56 14.16 9.06 21.84
C ILE A 56 13.61 9.70 23.12
N SER A 57 14.32 9.56 24.25
CA SER A 57 13.85 10.12 25.52
C SER A 57 13.90 11.65 25.55
N GLY A 58 14.90 12.26 24.91
CA GLY A 58 14.97 13.71 24.75
C GLY A 58 13.83 14.26 23.90
N GLY A 59 13.49 13.57 22.81
CA GLY A 59 12.36 13.91 21.95
C GLY A 59 11.03 13.84 22.67
N ILE A 60 10.76 12.76 23.40
CA ILE A 60 9.51 12.59 24.19
C ILE A 60 9.38 13.70 25.23
N LEU A 61 10.46 14.00 25.97
CA LEU A 61 10.44 15.01 27.00
C LEU A 61 10.24 16.43 26.43
N ALA A 62 10.87 16.73 25.30
CA ALA A 62 10.69 18.00 24.61
C ALA A 62 9.28 18.15 24.04
N SER A 63 8.73 17.10 23.41
CA SER A 63 7.35 17.12 22.89
C SER A 63 6.33 17.29 24.01
N LEU A 64 6.53 16.62 25.15
CA LEU A 64 5.65 16.75 26.30
C LEU A 64 5.69 18.18 26.86
N GLY A 65 6.88 18.76 27.01
CA GLY A 65 7.05 20.16 27.43
C GLY A 65 6.39 21.15 26.47
N ILE A 66 6.47 20.91 25.15
CA ILE A 66 5.81 21.75 24.13
C ILE A 66 4.30 21.68 24.24
N VAL A 67 3.71 20.48 24.36
CA VAL A 67 2.26 20.31 24.49
C VAL A 67 1.73 21.04 25.73
N ILE A 68 2.41 20.87 26.86
CA ILE A 68 2.04 21.52 28.13
C ILE A 68 2.20 23.05 28.04
N ALA A 69 3.26 23.54 27.39
CA ALA A 69 3.45 24.98 27.18
C ALA A 69 2.34 25.58 26.30
N LEU A 70 1.92 24.86 25.24
CA LEU A 70 0.83 25.28 24.36
C LEU A 70 -0.51 25.30 25.11
N GLU A 71 -0.78 24.29 25.93
CA GLU A 71 -2.00 24.23 26.75
C GLU A 71 -2.03 25.38 27.76
N MET A 72 -0.93 25.64 28.44
CA MET A 72 -0.88 26.65 29.51
C MET A 72 -0.88 28.09 29.00
N TRP A 73 -0.22 28.40 27.88
CA TRP A 73 -0.12 29.77 27.36
C TRP A 73 -1.12 30.12 26.27
N LEU A 74 -1.55 29.13 25.48
CA LEU A 74 -2.50 29.36 24.38
C LEU A 74 -3.89 28.81 24.70
N GLY A 75 -4.07 28.07 25.80
CA GLY A 75 -5.32 27.38 26.11
C GLY A 75 -5.66 26.27 25.11
N ILE A 76 -4.69 25.89 24.26
CA ILE A 76 -4.89 24.89 23.22
C ILE A 76 -4.54 23.54 23.82
N GLY A 77 -5.58 22.82 24.24
CA GLY A 77 -5.42 21.47 24.78
C GLY A 77 -5.01 20.48 23.68
N ILE A 78 -4.54 19.31 24.13
CA ILE A 78 -4.25 18.21 23.20
C ILE A 78 -5.48 17.83 22.36
N GLU A 79 -6.68 17.98 22.93
CA GLU A 79 -7.95 17.74 22.27
C GLU A 79 -8.17 18.65 21.05
N ASP A 80 -7.83 19.93 21.17
CA ASP A 80 -7.98 20.89 20.07
C ASP A 80 -6.94 20.64 18.96
N LEU A 81 -5.74 20.19 19.35
CA LEU A 81 -4.74 19.73 18.40
C LEU A 81 -5.22 18.48 17.64
N PHE A 82 -5.92 17.55 18.29
CA PHE A 82 -6.54 16.40 17.61
C PHE A 82 -7.70 16.82 16.71
N LYS A 83 -8.55 17.77 17.13
CA LYS A 83 -9.67 18.27 16.32
C LYS A 83 -9.22 18.88 14.99
N ILE A 84 -8.08 19.55 14.95
CA ILE A 84 -7.52 20.14 13.72
C ILE A 84 -6.57 19.16 13.02
N GLY A 85 -5.77 18.44 13.79
CA GLY A 85 -4.75 17.51 13.31
C GLY A 85 -5.34 16.29 12.60
N VAL A 86 -6.42 15.72 13.12
CA VAL A 86 -7.06 14.53 12.51
C VAL A 86 -7.63 14.87 11.12
N PRO A 87 -8.46 15.91 10.93
CA PRO A 87 -8.90 16.31 9.59
C PRO A 87 -7.75 16.66 8.64
N LEU A 88 -6.73 17.40 9.09
CA LEU A 88 -5.56 17.69 8.27
C LEU A 88 -4.81 16.42 7.87
N LEU A 89 -4.71 15.44 8.76
CA LEU A 89 -4.10 14.15 8.48
C LEU A 89 -4.92 13.37 7.44
N PHE A 90 -6.25 13.32 7.56
CA PHE A 90 -7.12 12.73 6.55
C PHE A 90 -7.01 13.44 5.19
N ILE A 91 -6.97 14.77 5.17
CA ILE A 91 -6.78 15.55 3.95
C ILE A 91 -5.41 15.25 3.34
N TYR A 92 -4.35 15.21 4.15
CA TYR A 92 -3.01 14.87 3.70
C TYR A 92 -2.92 13.44 3.16
N PHE A 93 -3.50 12.45 3.85
CA PHE A 93 -3.51 11.07 3.40
C PHE A 93 -4.37 10.89 2.14
N GLY A 94 -5.53 11.53 2.06
CA GLY A 94 -6.37 11.53 0.86
C GLY A 94 -5.64 12.16 -0.33
N TYR A 95 -5.01 13.32 -0.13
CA TYR A 95 -4.16 13.95 -1.13
C TYR A 95 -2.97 13.07 -1.55
N ARG A 96 -2.31 12.45 -0.57
CA ARG A 96 -1.17 11.56 -0.80
C ARG A 96 -1.58 10.28 -1.52
N LEU A 97 -2.79 9.77 -1.30
CA LEU A 97 -3.34 8.61 -2.02
C LEU A 97 -3.55 8.95 -3.49
N ILE A 98 -4.12 10.13 -3.79
CA ILE A 98 -4.34 10.61 -5.16
C ILE A 98 -3.02 10.88 -5.88
N ARG A 99 -1.99 11.37 -5.17
CA ARG A 99 -0.64 11.59 -5.73
C ARG A 99 0.28 10.38 -5.61
N GLY A 100 -0.19 9.28 -5.03
CA GLY A 100 0.53 8.02 -4.92
C GLY A 100 0.77 7.51 -6.32
N LYS A 101 1.99 7.76 -6.84
CA LYS A 101 2.40 7.31 -8.16
C LYS A 101 2.20 5.81 -8.24
N SER A 102 1.22 5.40 -9.05
CA SER A 102 1.05 4.03 -9.51
C SER A 102 2.41 3.50 -9.94
N VAL A 103 2.82 2.43 -9.27
CA VAL A 103 4.13 1.80 -9.40
C VAL A 103 4.22 1.23 -10.82
N ARG A 104 5.10 1.85 -11.62
CA ARG A 104 5.84 1.31 -12.77
C ARG A 104 5.06 0.34 -13.67
N THR A 105 4.44 0.90 -14.71
CA THR A 105 4.22 0.18 -15.97
C THR A 105 5.55 -0.41 -16.44
N ILE A 106 5.63 -1.75 -16.47
CA ILE A 106 6.79 -2.49 -16.94
C ILE A 106 7.08 -2.12 -18.39
N LYS A 107 8.34 -1.80 -18.64
CA LYS A 107 8.93 -1.45 -19.94
C LYS A 107 8.67 -2.60 -20.93
N LYS A 108 7.79 -2.37 -21.92
CA LYS A 108 7.55 -3.27 -23.07
C LYS A 108 8.88 -3.52 -23.77
N LYS A 109 9.43 -4.74 -23.65
CA LYS A 109 10.54 -5.21 -24.47
C LYS A 109 9.90 -5.79 -25.72
N GLU A 110 10.04 -5.09 -26.84
CA GLU A 110 9.70 -5.61 -28.17
C GLU A 110 10.39 -6.95 -28.39
N SER A 111 9.60 -7.97 -28.70
CA SER A 111 10.08 -9.27 -29.16
C SER A 111 10.72 -9.10 -30.54
N PRO A 112 11.81 -9.83 -30.87
CA PRO A 112 12.39 -9.81 -32.21
C PRO A 112 11.40 -10.36 -33.25
N PRO A 113 11.51 -9.96 -34.53
CA PRO A 113 10.72 -10.58 -35.60
C PRO A 113 11.03 -12.07 -35.67
N LEU A 114 10.00 -12.89 -35.94
CA LEU A 114 10.18 -14.28 -36.32
C LEU A 114 10.75 -14.31 -37.73
N ASP A 115 11.91 -14.94 -37.89
CA ASP A 115 12.62 -15.07 -39.15
C ASP A 115 11.92 -16.15 -40.01
N ASP A 116 11.00 -15.72 -40.89
CA ASP A 116 10.39 -16.54 -41.93
C ASP A 116 11.35 -16.74 -43.10
N ASP A 117 12.44 -17.49 -42.91
CA ASP A 117 13.32 -17.90 -44.03
C ASP A 117 13.80 -19.35 -43.85
N PHE A 118 12.83 -20.24 -43.65
CA PHE A 118 12.93 -21.64 -44.06
C PHE A 118 12.19 -21.71 -45.40
N PHE A 119 12.83 -22.20 -46.47
CA PHE A 119 12.37 -22.26 -47.89
C PHE A 119 12.82 -21.12 -48.81
N ALA A 120 14.06 -21.22 -49.33
CA ALA A 120 14.31 -21.17 -50.77
C ALA A 120 15.75 -21.61 -51.05
N SER A 121 15.88 -22.72 -51.77
CA SER A 121 17.10 -23.28 -52.29
C SER A 121 17.59 -22.56 -53.55
N GLU A 122 18.90 -22.66 -53.75
CA GLU A 122 19.60 -22.75 -55.05
C GLU A 122 19.90 -21.49 -55.89
N GLU A 123 21.19 -21.46 -56.30
CA GLU A 123 21.78 -20.89 -57.54
C GLU A 123 21.71 -19.35 -57.73
N THR A 124 22.72 -18.61 -58.22
CA THR A 124 23.86 -18.88 -59.10
C THR A 124 24.87 -17.70 -59.07
N ALA A 125 26.15 -18.00 -59.33
CA ALA A 125 27.24 -17.25 -59.99
C ALA A 125 27.37 -15.68 -59.98
N SER A 126 28.61 -15.23 -59.71
CA SER A 126 29.23 -13.88 -59.93
C SER A 126 29.59 -13.62 -61.43
N PRO A 127 30.13 -12.46 -61.96
CA PRO A 127 30.90 -11.36 -61.31
C PRO A 127 30.87 -9.90 -61.93
N ARG A 128 31.67 -8.97 -61.32
CA ARG A 128 32.23 -7.65 -61.80
C ARG A 128 31.27 -6.44 -61.91
N GLN A 129 31.61 -5.15 -61.69
CA GLN A 129 32.82 -4.34 -61.42
C GLN A 129 32.34 -2.98 -60.81
N GLU A 130 32.82 -2.55 -59.64
CA GLU A 130 33.79 -1.45 -59.42
C GLU A 130 33.29 0.02 -59.64
N SER A 131 33.14 0.79 -58.55
CA SER A 131 33.75 2.13 -58.35
C SER A 131 33.26 2.92 -57.09
N ALA A 132 34.17 3.01 -56.09
CA ALA A 132 34.51 4.18 -55.24
C ALA A 132 33.48 4.75 -54.20
N PRO A 133 33.92 5.53 -53.19
CA PRO A 133 33.81 5.12 -51.78
C PRO A 133 32.93 6.05 -50.92
N MET A 134 32.24 5.53 -49.91
CA MET A 134 31.70 6.36 -48.84
C MET A 134 31.91 5.72 -47.46
N GLU A 135 32.48 6.51 -46.57
CA GLU A 135 32.82 6.20 -45.19
C GLU A 135 31.64 5.60 -44.43
N GLU A 136 31.83 4.44 -43.80
CA GLU A 136 30.89 3.92 -42.82
C GLU A 136 31.58 3.41 -41.56
N LYS A 137 31.06 3.90 -40.43
CA LYS A 137 31.63 3.77 -39.09
C LYS A 137 31.60 2.32 -38.62
N ARG A 138 32.80 1.76 -38.47
CA ARG A 138 33.11 0.43 -37.97
C ARG A 138 32.74 0.27 -36.48
N TYR A 139 31.59 -0.34 -36.19
CA TYR A 139 31.29 -0.87 -34.86
C TYR A 139 32.13 -2.13 -34.61
N ARG A 140 33.20 -1.95 -33.84
CA ARG A 140 34.12 -2.99 -33.39
C ARG A 140 33.51 -3.76 -32.21
N TRP A 141 32.70 -4.78 -32.49
CA TRP A 141 32.25 -5.75 -31.49
C TRP A 141 33.42 -6.66 -31.08
N ARG A 142 33.88 -6.51 -29.83
CA ARG A 142 34.96 -7.31 -29.24
C ARG A 142 34.32 -8.41 -28.39
N GLY A 143 34.26 -9.62 -28.93
CA GLY A 143 33.76 -10.80 -28.23
C GLY A 143 34.60 -11.14 -27.00
N ARG A 144 33.94 -11.44 -25.88
CA ARG A 144 34.55 -12.09 -24.72
C ARG A 144 33.96 -13.49 -24.58
N ARG A 145 34.84 -14.48 -24.75
CA ARG A 145 34.60 -15.92 -24.66
C ARG A 145 34.20 -16.32 -23.24
N TYR A 146 33.15 -17.13 -23.14
CA TYR A 146 32.78 -17.92 -21.96
C TYR A 146 33.67 -19.17 -21.89
N THR A 147 34.21 -19.48 -20.72
CA THR A 147 34.83 -20.78 -20.41
C THR A 147 34.62 -21.10 -18.92
N GLY A 148 33.87 -22.16 -18.61
CA GLY A 148 33.74 -22.75 -17.27
C GLY A 148 32.45 -23.56 -17.08
N PRO A 149 32.46 -24.72 -16.40
CA PRO A 149 31.68 -25.91 -16.77
C PRO A 149 30.27 -26.00 -16.15
N ALA A 150 29.38 -26.72 -16.84
CA ALA A 150 28.12 -27.25 -16.28
C ALA A 150 28.39 -28.53 -15.46
N PRO A 151 27.68 -28.75 -14.35
CA PRO A 151 26.64 -29.80 -14.31
C PRO A 151 25.38 -29.36 -13.54
N GLU A 152 24.18 -29.63 -14.03
CA GLU A 152 23.40 -30.88 -13.91
C GLU A 152 22.65 -31.02 -12.57
N TYR A 153 21.46 -30.41 -12.55
CA TYR A 153 20.24 -31.03 -11.99
C TYR A 153 19.05 -30.45 -12.76
N ALA A 154 18.63 -31.16 -13.80
CA ALA A 154 17.32 -30.97 -14.40
C ALA A 154 16.33 -31.80 -13.59
N GLN A 155 15.48 -31.14 -12.80
CA GLN A 155 14.19 -31.71 -12.38
C GLN A 155 13.08 -30.68 -12.66
N ALA A 156 12.43 -30.96 -13.78
CA ALA A 156 11.05 -30.73 -14.21
C ALA A 156 10.14 -29.74 -13.43
N GLN A 157 9.57 -28.81 -14.23
CA GLN A 157 8.13 -28.46 -14.33
C GLN A 157 7.51 -27.76 -13.10
N THR A 158 6.85 -26.60 -13.23
CA THR A 158 5.75 -26.30 -14.14
C THR A 158 5.64 -24.80 -14.34
N GLY A 159 5.53 -24.38 -15.61
CA GLY A 159 5.24 -23.00 -15.99
C GLY A 159 3.81 -22.63 -15.62
N GLY A 160 3.65 -21.68 -14.70
CA GLY A 160 2.40 -20.93 -14.57
C GLY A 160 2.33 -19.89 -15.67
N ILE A 161 1.43 -20.10 -16.63
CA ILE A 161 1.00 -19.07 -17.58
C ILE A 161 0.43 -17.94 -16.72
N LEU A 162 1.12 -16.80 -16.65
CA LEU A 162 0.56 -15.59 -16.04
C LEU A 162 -0.55 -15.08 -16.96
N LEU A 163 -1.77 -15.55 -16.70
CA LEU A 163 -2.97 -15.08 -17.37
C LEU A 163 -3.15 -13.59 -17.07
N PRO A 164 -3.61 -12.77 -18.03
CA PRO A 164 -3.80 -11.34 -17.84
C PRO A 164 -4.71 -11.10 -16.63
N MET A 165 -4.17 -10.43 -15.61
CA MET A 165 -4.90 -10.06 -14.41
C MET A 165 -5.79 -8.85 -14.73
N GLU A 166 -7.09 -9.07 -14.86
CA GLU A 166 -8.06 -8.00 -15.08
C GLU A 166 -8.36 -7.33 -13.73
N SER A 167 -7.63 -6.25 -13.44
CA SER A 167 -7.83 -5.44 -12.24
C SER A 167 -8.90 -4.39 -12.51
N ARG A 168 -10.07 -4.53 -11.86
CA ARG A 168 -11.14 -3.51 -11.88
C ARG A 168 -11.19 -2.87 -10.49
N SER A 169 -10.95 -1.56 -10.42
CA SER A 169 -11.02 -0.79 -9.17
C SER A 169 -12.25 0.12 -9.19
N SER A 170 -13.08 0.05 -8.14
CA SER A 170 -14.16 1.01 -7.88
C SER A 170 -13.81 1.73 -6.59
N LEU A 171 -13.51 3.03 -6.68
CA LEU A 171 -13.07 3.81 -5.52
C LEU A 171 -14.25 4.36 -4.69
N ILE A 172 -15.43 4.56 -5.30
CA ILE A 172 -16.67 4.98 -4.65
C ILE A 172 -17.86 4.54 -5.53
N GLY A 173 -18.84 3.84 -4.94
CA GLY A 173 -20.09 3.43 -5.59
C GLY A 173 -20.35 1.92 -5.47
N ASP A 174 -21.61 1.55 -5.24
CA ASP A 174 -22.04 0.16 -5.04
C ASP A 174 -21.70 -0.70 -6.26
N PHE A 175 -20.94 -1.78 -6.04
CA PHE A 175 -20.48 -2.64 -7.10
C PHE A 175 -21.38 -3.86 -7.22
N HIS A 176 -22.36 -3.77 -8.11
CA HIS A 176 -23.30 -4.84 -8.43
C HIS A 176 -22.87 -5.57 -9.71
N LEU A 177 -22.18 -6.70 -9.57
CA LEU A 177 -22.03 -7.67 -10.67
C LEU A 177 -23.26 -8.59 -10.72
N THR A 178 -24.43 -7.98 -10.94
CA THR A 178 -25.72 -8.69 -11.08
C THR A 178 -26.24 -8.65 -12.53
N SER A 179 -25.63 -7.85 -13.40
CA SER A 179 -26.07 -7.65 -14.79
C SER A 179 -25.01 -8.12 -15.80
N GLY A 180 -25.42 -9.01 -16.72
CA GLY A 180 -24.56 -9.62 -17.74
C GLY A 180 -23.86 -10.92 -17.29
N ARG A 181 -23.50 -11.79 -18.25
CA ARG A 181 -22.53 -12.87 -18.02
C ARG A 181 -21.15 -12.24 -17.95
N PHE A 182 -20.32 -12.64 -17.00
CA PHE A 182 -18.95 -12.12 -16.86
C PHE A 182 -17.94 -13.25 -16.88
N GLU A 183 -16.75 -12.98 -17.39
CA GLU A 183 -15.67 -13.96 -17.48
C GLU A 183 -14.91 -13.99 -16.16
N LEU A 184 -14.81 -15.17 -15.53
CA LEU A 184 -14.10 -15.35 -14.28
C LEU A 184 -12.80 -16.13 -14.56
N ASN A 185 -11.69 -15.41 -14.46
CA ASN A 185 -10.34 -15.98 -14.51
C ASN A 185 -9.56 -15.53 -13.29
N HIS A 186 -8.94 -14.35 -13.35
CA HIS A 186 -8.35 -13.67 -12.20
C HIS A 186 -9.02 -12.30 -12.08
N LEU A 187 -10.04 -12.22 -11.22
CA LEU A 187 -10.74 -10.98 -10.94
C LEU A 187 -10.29 -10.45 -9.58
N HIS A 188 -9.68 -9.26 -9.60
CA HIS A 188 -9.37 -8.52 -8.38
C HIS A 188 -10.27 -7.30 -8.29
N VAL A 189 -11.13 -7.28 -7.28
CA VAL A 189 -12.05 -6.19 -6.95
C VAL A 189 -11.50 -5.49 -5.73
N TRP A 190 -11.02 -4.26 -5.92
CA TRP A 190 -10.70 -3.38 -4.80
C TRP A 190 -11.82 -2.36 -4.63
N HIS A 191 -12.30 -2.22 -3.40
CA HIS A 191 -13.38 -1.31 -3.06
C HIS A 191 -13.08 -0.53 -1.77
N GLY A 192 -13.46 0.75 -1.76
CA GLY A 192 -13.26 1.64 -0.62
C GLY A 192 -14.45 1.62 0.35
N ILE A 193 -15.52 2.30 -0.03
CA ILE A 193 -16.72 2.53 0.80
C ILE A 193 -17.97 2.18 0.00
N GLY A 194 -18.83 1.31 0.55
CA GLY A 194 -20.11 0.88 -0.04
C GLY A 194 -20.24 -0.65 -0.14
N ASP A 195 -21.28 -1.12 -0.79
CA ASP A 195 -21.59 -2.56 -0.80
C ASP A 195 -21.12 -3.26 -2.08
N VAL A 196 -20.72 -4.52 -1.95
CA VAL A 196 -20.28 -5.38 -3.05
C VAL A 196 -21.20 -6.59 -3.12
N VAL A 197 -21.92 -6.74 -4.24
CA VAL A 197 -22.78 -7.90 -4.48
C VAL A 197 -22.33 -8.61 -5.76
N ILE A 198 -21.84 -9.84 -5.59
CA ILE A 198 -21.33 -10.68 -6.69
C ILE A 198 -22.17 -11.94 -6.79
N ASP A 199 -22.65 -12.23 -8.00
CA ASP A 199 -23.42 -13.44 -8.30
C ASP A 199 -22.60 -14.39 -9.18
N LEU A 200 -22.02 -15.44 -8.60
CA LEU A 200 -21.22 -16.41 -9.33
C LEU A 200 -22.05 -17.31 -10.26
N SER A 201 -23.39 -17.35 -10.15
CA SER A 201 -24.23 -18.11 -11.09
C SER A 201 -24.15 -17.58 -12.53
N ARG A 202 -23.71 -16.33 -12.68
CA ARG A 202 -23.53 -15.64 -13.97
C ARG A 202 -22.09 -15.67 -14.46
N ALA A 203 -21.17 -16.22 -13.67
CA ALA A 203 -19.77 -16.34 -14.02
C ALA A 203 -19.58 -17.42 -15.09
N VAL A 204 -18.89 -17.08 -16.17
CA VAL A 204 -18.38 -18.05 -17.14
C VAL A 204 -16.92 -18.29 -16.80
N LEU A 205 -16.61 -19.48 -16.32
CA LEU A 205 -15.25 -19.89 -15.98
C LEU A 205 -14.46 -20.09 -17.28
N MET A 206 -13.37 -19.34 -17.44
CA MET A 206 -12.51 -19.46 -18.63
C MET A 206 -11.41 -20.51 -18.47
N HIS A 207 -11.18 -20.97 -17.24
CA HIS A 207 -10.13 -21.93 -16.89
C HIS A 207 -10.65 -22.91 -15.83
N GLU A 208 -9.92 -24.01 -15.66
CA GLU A 208 -10.20 -25.05 -14.64
C GLU A 208 -10.13 -24.49 -13.21
N GLU A 209 -9.35 -23.43 -12.98
CA GLU A 209 -9.25 -22.73 -11.71
C GLU A 209 -9.37 -21.22 -11.91
N ALA A 210 -10.37 -20.62 -11.27
CA ALA A 210 -10.56 -19.17 -11.26
C ALA A 210 -10.35 -18.59 -9.86
N ILE A 211 -9.72 -17.42 -9.78
CA ILE A 211 -9.42 -16.72 -8.54
C ILE A 211 -10.21 -15.40 -8.51
N LEU A 212 -11.04 -15.25 -7.49
CA LEU A 212 -11.76 -14.02 -7.17
C LEU A 212 -11.21 -13.44 -5.87
N SER A 213 -10.57 -12.27 -5.95
CA SER A 213 -10.05 -11.55 -4.79
C SER A 213 -10.83 -10.26 -4.58
N VAL A 214 -11.42 -10.08 -3.40
CA VAL A 214 -12.20 -8.90 -3.01
C VAL A 214 -11.54 -8.25 -1.79
N ASP A 215 -11.00 -7.05 -1.96
CA ASP A 215 -10.39 -6.27 -0.89
C ASP A 215 -11.22 -5.00 -0.65
N GLY A 216 -11.72 -4.85 0.58
CA GLY A 216 -12.62 -3.78 0.99
C GLY A 216 -12.13 -3.04 2.23
N TRP A 217 -12.46 -1.75 2.36
CA TRP A 217 -12.29 -1.03 3.62
C TRP A 217 -13.57 -1.03 4.46
N ILE A 218 -14.64 -0.42 3.98
CA ILE A 218 -15.89 -0.20 4.74
C ILE A 218 -17.11 -0.59 3.90
N GLY A 219 -17.97 -1.46 4.41
CA GLY A 219 -19.26 -1.83 3.80
C GLY A 219 -19.48 -3.34 3.78
N ASP A 220 -20.55 -3.79 3.12
CA ASP A 220 -20.94 -5.20 3.15
C ASP A 220 -20.56 -5.93 1.86
N VAL A 221 -20.05 -7.16 2.00
CA VAL A 221 -19.69 -8.03 0.87
C VAL A 221 -20.62 -9.23 0.85
N THR A 222 -21.51 -9.30 -0.13
CA THR A 222 -22.40 -10.45 -0.35
C THR A 222 -22.02 -11.20 -1.62
N ILE A 223 -21.71 -12.48 -1.48
CA ILE A 223 -21.40 -13.36 -2.62
C ILE A 223 -22.40 -14.51 -2.67
N TYR A 224 -23.02 -14.68 -3.83
CA TYR A 224 -23.89 -15.80 -4.14
C TYR A 224 -23.11 -16.87 -4.90
N VAL A 225 -23.13 -18.10 -4.40
CA VAL A 225 -22.44 -19.24 -5.01
C VAL A 225 -23.49 -20.25 -5.48
N PRO A 226 -23.49 -20.66 -6.77
CA PRO A 226 -24.41 -21.71 -7.22
C PRO A 226 -24.04 -23.06 -6.58
N ILE A 227 -25.03 -23.87 -6.23
CA ILE A 227 -24.82 -25.14 -5.49
C ILE A 227 -23.93 -26.16 -6.22
N ASP A 228 -23.91 -26.11 -7.56
CA ASP A 228 -23.16 -27.03 -8.42
C ASP A 228 -21.69 -26.59 -8.63
N LEU A 229 -21.26 -25.47 -8.06
CA LEU A 229 -19.91 -24.92 -8.23
C LEU A 229 -18.99 -25.29 -7.06
N ALA A 230 -17.88 -25.94 -7.37
CA ALA A 230 -16.82 -26.21 -6.42
C ALA A 230 -16.12 -24.91 -5.99
N VAL A 231 -16.12 -24.65 -4.69
CA VAL A 231 -15.70 -23.35 -4.14
C VAL A 231 -14.84 -23.51 -2.88
N SER A 232 -13.78 -22.71 -2.79
CA SER A 232 -12.98 -22.53 -1.59
C SER A 232 -13.04 -21.07 -1.22
N VAL A 233 -13.48 -20.79 0.00
CA VAL A 233 -13.69 -19.45 0.52
C VAL A 233 -12.71 -19.21 1.65
N SER A 234 -11.82 -18.25 1.43
CA SER A 234 -10.96 -17.67 2.45
C SER A 234 -11.44 -16.24 2.71
N ALA A 235 -12.10 -16.01 3.85
CA ALA A 235 -12.67 -14.70 4.17
C ALA A 235 -12.14 -14.20 5.51
N GLU A 236 -11.71 -12.94 5.52
CA GLU A 236 -11.13 -12.25 6.66
C GLU A 236 -11.82 -10.89 6.89
N VAL A 237 -12.20 -10.61 8.13
CA VAL A 237 -12.75 -9.31 8.55
C VAL A 237 -12.04 -8.81 9.81
N SER A 238 -11.56 -7.55 9.80
CA SER A 238 -10.89 -6.99 10.98
C SER A 238 -11.89 -6.58 12.06
N VAL A 239 -13.04 -6.00 11.72
CA VAL A 239 -14.13 -5.66 12.66
C VAL A 239 -15.49 -5.85 11.99
N GLY A 240 -16.29 -6.80 12.46
CA GLY A 240 -17.65 -7.03 11.95
C GLY A 240 -18.08 -8.50 12.04
N ASP A 241 -19.09 -8.86 11.26
CA ASP A 241 -19.61 -10.23 11.19
C ASP A 241 -19.20 -10.94 9.90
N LEU A 242 -18.83 -12.21 10.04
CA LEU A 242 -18.42 -13.11 8.97
C LEU A 242 -19.39 -14.29 8.94
N GLU A 243 -20.11 -14.46 7.83
CA GLU A 243 -21.03 -15.57 7.60
C GLU A 243 -20.67 -16.28 6.29
N VAL A 244 -20.22 -17.53 6.37
CA VAL A 244 -19.89 -18.33 5.18
C VAL A 244 -20.63 -19.66 5.26
N PHE A 245 -21.53 -19.90 4.31
CA PHE A 245 -22.35 -21.12 4.21
C PHE A 245 -23.08 -21.48 5.52
N GLY A 246 -23.56 -20.46 6.24
CA GLY A 246 -24.26 -20.62 7.53
C GLY A 246 -23.34 -20.67 8.75
N HIS A 247 -22.02 -20.74 8.58
CA HIS A 247 -21.07 -20.61 9.69
C HIS A 247 -20.84 -19.12 9.99
N ARG A 248 -21.37 -18.66 11.12
CA ARG A 248 -21.21 -17.28 11.60
C ARG A 248 -20.07 -17.14 12.60
N GLN A 249 -19.27 -16.08 12.44
CA GLN A 249 -18.26 -15.63 13.38
C GLN A 249 -18.30 -14.10 13.45
N GLY A 250 -18.54 -13.53 14.63
CA GLY A 250 -18.55 -12.07 14.83
C GLY A 250 -17.43 -11.60 15.74
N GLY A 251 -16.96 -10.35 15.56
CA GLY A 251 -16.03 -9.66 16.46
C GLY A 251 -14.82 -9.05 15.76
N ILE A 252 -13.69 -9.00 16.47
CA ILE A 252 -12.43 -8.43 15.95
C ILE A 252 -11.56 -9.56 15.37
N SER A 253 -10.93 -9.30 14.22
CA SER A 253 -9.93 -10.12 13.52
C SER A 253 -10.38 -11.56 13.29
N ARG A 254 -11.42 -11.74 12.47
CA ARG A 254 -12.00 -13.06 12.16
C ARG A 254 -11.52 -13.54 10.80
N CYS A 255 -11.28 -14.85 10.73
CA CYS A 255 -10.86 -15.54 9.52
C CYS A 255 -11.59 -16.88 9.45
N ILE A 256 -12.20 -17.17 8.32
CA ILE A 256 -12.79 -18.47 8.03
C ILE A 256 -12.26 -18.97 6.70
N VAL A 257 -11.84 -20.23 6.70
CA VAL A 257 -11.45 -20.96 5.49
C VAL A 257 -12.39 -22.14 5.39
N LEU A 258 -13.24 -22.14 4.37
CA LEU A 258 -14.22 -23.19 4.12
C LEU A 258 -14.09 -23.67 2.69
N ARG A 259 -14.37 -24.96 2.46
CA ARG A 259 -14.20 -25.60 1.17
C ARG A 259 -15.36 -26.57 0.94
N SER A 260 -15.88 -26.60 -0.28
CA SER A 260 -16.89 -27.58 -0.68
C SER A 260 -16.29 -28.99 -0.80
N ASP A 261 -17.08 -30.02 -0.48
CA ASP A 261 -16.64 -31.42 -0.48
C ASP A 261 -16.05 -31.89 -1.82
N HIS A 262 -16.60 -31.40 -2.92
CA HIS A 262 -16.20 -31.79 -4.28
C HIS A 262 -15.07 -30.92 -4.87
N TYR A 263 -14.42 -30.07 -4.07
CA TYR A 263 -13.45 -29.11 -4.61
C TYR A 263 -12.24 -29.78 -5.26
N ASP A 264 -11.68 -30.83 -4.65
CA ASP A 264 -10.48 -31.49 -5.15
C ASP A 264 -10.70 -32.28 -6.44
N THR A 265 -11.94 -32.68 -6.73
CA THR A 265 -12.31 -33.55 -7.86
C THR A 265 -13.02 -32.80 -8.98
N ALA A 266 -13.41 -31.54 -8.77
CA ALA A 266 -14.14 -30.75 -9.76
C ALA A 266 -13.24 -30.27 -10.90
N ALA A 267 -13.76 -30.34 -12.13
CA ALA A 267 -13.09 -29.83 -13.33
C ALA A 267 -13.02 -28.30 -13.36
N ASN A 268 -14.02 -27.62 -12.78
CA ASN A 268 -14.07 -26.17 -12.65
C ASN A 268 -14.18 -25.82 -11.16
N LYS A 269 -13.22 -25.04 -10.65
CA LYS A 269 -13.16 -24.61 -9.24
C LYS A 269 -12.92 -23.11 -9.12
N VAL A 270 -13.45 -22.52 -8.05
CA VAL A 270 -13.25 -21.10 -7.71
C VAL A 270 -12.62 -20.94 -6.34
N HIS A 271 -11.50 -20.22 -6.31
CA HIS A 271 -10.90 -19.75 -5.07
C HIS A 271 -11.34 -18.31 -4.80
N LEU A 272 -12.13 -18.11 -3.75
CA LEU A 272 -12.50 -16.81 -3.23
C LEU A 272 -11.59 -16.38 -2.10
N ARG A 273 -11.03 -15.18 -2.24
CA ARG A 273 -10.28 -14.49 -1.20
C ARG A 273 -10.98 -13.17 -0.90
N ILE A 274 -11.43 -12.98 0.32
CA ILE A 274 -12.18 -11.79 0.74
C ILE A 274 -11.46 -11.20 1.95
N SER A 275 -11.09 -9.93 1.89
CA SER A 275 -10.50 -9.20 3.00
C SER A 275 -11.24 -7.88 3.20
N LEU A 276 -11.81 -7.67 4.38
CA LEU A 276 -12.55 -6.47 4.74
C LEU A 276 -12.01 -5.87 6.04
N LEU A 277 -11.86 -4.56 6.10
CA LEU A 277 -11.46 -3.88 7.34
C LEU A 277 -12.64 -3.78 8.32
N VAL A 278 -13.76 -3.19 7.89
CA VAL A 278 -14.95 -2.95 8.71
C VAL A 278 -16.23 -3.24 7.94
N GLY A 279 -17.14 -4.05 8.50
CA GLY A 279 -18.44 -4.37 7.91
C GLY A 279 -18.71 -5.87 7.91
N ASP A 280 -19.70 -6.32 7.14
CA ASP A 280 -20.14 -7.71 7.17
C ASP A 280 -19.82 -8.46 5.87
N ILE A 281 -19.34 -9.70 5.99
CA ILE A 281 -19.10 -10.61 4.87
C ILE A 281 -20.14 -11.71 4.91
N LYS A 282 -20.89 -11.91 3.83
CA LYS A 282 -21.90 -12.96 3.69
C LYS A 282 -21.72 -13.75 2.41
N VAL A 283 -21.39 -15.03 2.55
CA VAL A 283 -21.30 -15.98 1.43
C VAL A 283 -22.37 -17.04 1.60
N LYS A 284 -23.26 -17.16 0.61
CA LYS A 284 -24.42 -18.07 0.64
C LYS A 284 -24.59 -18.81 -0.67
N TYR A 285 -25.15 -20.01 -0.56
CA TYR A 285 -25.60 -20.76 -1.73
C TYR A 285 -26.88 -20.13 -2.31
N ILE A 286 -27.02 -20.19 -3.63
CA ILE A 286 -28.24 -19.87 -4.39
C ILE A 286 -28.71 -21.08 -5.20
#